data_AF-A0A3D1BWF5-F1
#
_entry.id   AF-A0A3D1BWF5-F1
#
_cell.length_a   1.000
_cell.length_b   1.000
_cell.length_c   1.000
_cell.angle_alpha   90.00
_cell.angle_beta   90.00
_cell.angle_gamma   90.00
#
_symmetry.space_group_name_H-M   'P 1'
#
loop_
_entity.id
_entity.type
_entity.pdbx_description
1 polymer ?
#
loop_
_entity_poly.entity_id
_entity_poly.type
_entity_poly.pdbx_seq_one_letter_code
_entity_poly.pdbx_strand_id
1 'polypeptide(L)' 'RFMDECLIADIDVPVIPGVMPIYNIKQLARFASNCGAEIPRWLRIKLESYGDDLPSLRSYGVDVISELCEVLIGWDVP' A
#
# COMPACT_ATOMS: atom_id res chain seq x y z
N ARG A 1 -7.89 -4.74 -11.92
CA ARG A 1 -7.48 -3.87 -13.05
C ARG A 1 -6.12 -4.27 -13.63
N PHE A 2 -4.99 -4.08 -12.94
CA PHE A 2 -3.67 -4.45 -13.52
C PHE A 2 -3.57 -5.93 -13.88
N MET A 3 -4.05 -6.83 -13.02
CA MET A 3 -4.12 -8.26 -13.34
C MET A 3 -4.99 -8.55 -14.57
N ASP A 4 -6.12 -7.85 -14.74
CA ASP A 4 -6.99 -7.99 -15.92
C ASP A 4 -6.27 -7.53 -17.20
N GLU A 5 -5.50 -6.45 -17.11
CA GLU A 5 -4.67 -5.94 -18.21
C GLU A 5 -3.57 -6.95 -18.58
N CYS A 6 -2.93 -7.60 -17.60
CA CYS A 6 -1.97 -8.68 -17.85
C CYS A 6 -2.60 -9.88 -18.55
N LEU A 7 -3.78 -10.30 -18.10
CA LEU A 7 -4.53 -11.42 -18.71
C LEU A 7 -4.91 -11.10 -20.17
N ILE A 8 -5.36 -9.88 -20.46
CA ILE A 8 -5.68 -9.43 -21.83
C ILE A 8 -4.43 -9.42 -22.74
N ALA A 9 -3.25 -9.22 -22.16
CA ALA A 9 -1.97 -9.19 -22.86
C ALA A 9 -1.29 -10.58 -22.96
N ASP A 10 -1.98 -11.67 -22.62
CA ASP A 10 -1.44 -13.04 -22.58
C ASP A 10 -0.19 -13.18 -21.69
N ILE A 11 -0.15 -12.46 -20.56
CA ILE A 11 0.94 -12.53 -19.58
C ILE A 11 0.57 -13.55 -18.48
N ASP A 12 1.14 -14.75 -18.57
CA ASP A 12 0.87 -15.87 -17.64
C ASP A 12 1.91 -16.05 -16.53
N VAL A 13 2.91 -15.16 -16.43
CA VAL A 13 3.91 -15.24 -15.37
C VAL A 13 3.34 -14.76 -14.02
N PRO A 14 3.77 -15.34 -12.88
CA PRO A 14 3.33 -14.87 -11.57
C PRO A 14 3.68 -13.40 -11.32
N VAL A 15 2.68 -12.60 -10.93
CA VAL A 15 2.85 -11.20 -10.53
C VAL A 15 2.92 -11.13 -9.01
N ILE A 16 4.09 -10.78 -8.47
CA ILE A 16 4.31 -10.69 -7.03
C ILE A 16 3.91 -9.28 -6.54
N PRO A 17 2.94 -9.14 -5.62
CA PRO A 17 2.57 -7.83 -5.08
C PRO A 17 3.66 -7.31 -4.13
N GLY A 18 4.21 -6.14 -4.44
CA GLY A 18 5.13 -5.44 -3.54
C GLY A 18 4.35 -4.66 -2.47
N VAL A 19 4.57 -4.98 -1.20
CA VAL A 19 3.96 -4.27 -0.06
C VAL A 19 4.99 -3.36 0.61
N MET A 20 4.67 -2.07 0.76
CA MET A 20 5.54 -1.07 1.41
C MET A 20 5.00 -0.73 2.81
N PRO A 21 5.74 -0.98 3.89
CA PRO A 21 5.34 -0.59 5.24
C PRO A 21 5.32 0.93 5.45
N ILE A 22 4.39 1.41 6.27
CA ILE A 22 4.20 2.85 6.55
C ILE A 22 5.03 3.25 7.79
N TYR A 23 6.16 3.93 7.57
CA TYR A 23 7.04 4.39 8.66
C TYR A 23 6.93 5.87 9.00
N ASN A 24 6.67 6.72 8.00
CA ASN A 24 6.36 8.14 8.15
C ASN A 24 5.69 8.68 6.87
N ILE A 25 4.86 9.72 7.00
CA ILE A 25 4.07 10.29 5.91
C ILE A 25 4.94 10.93 4.83
N LYS A 26 6.00 11.65 5.22
CA LYS A 26 6.84 12.41 4.27
C LYS A 26 7.51 11.47 3.26
N GLN A 27 8.02 10.33 3.74
CA GLN A 27 8.63 9.31 2.92
C GLN A 27 7.58 8.61 2.06
N LEU A 28 6.43 8.23 2.63
CA LEU A 28 5.33 7.61 1.89
C LEU A 28 4.87 8.51 0.73
N ALA A 29 4.62 9.79 1.00
CA ALA A 29 4.21 10.78 0.00
C ALA A 29 5.25 10.96 -1.10
N ARG A 30 6.54 10.99 -0.75
CA ARG A 30 7.63 11.10 -1.73
C ARG A 30 7.76 9.85 -2.61
N PHE A 31 7.61 8.66 -2.04
CA PHE A 31 7.61 7.42 -2.83
C PHE A 31 6.42 7.35 -3.77
N ALA A 32 5.23 7.67 -3.25
CA ALA A 32 4.01 7.73 -4.04
C ALA A 32 4.15 8.68 -5.24
N SER A 33 4.64 9.91 -5.02
CA SER A 33 4.85 10.88 -6.10
C SER A 33 5.87 10.41 -7.14
N ASN A 34 6.93 9.71 -6.72
CA ASN A 34 7.99 9.25 -7.61
C ASN A 34 7.60 8.02 -8.44
N CYS A 35 6.76 7.14 -7.88
CA CYS A 35 6.29 5.93 -8.54
C CYS A 35 4.98 6.12 -9.31
N GLY A 36 4.38 7.32 -9.27
CA GLY A 36 3.05 7.58 -9.83
C GLY A 36 1.91 6.88 -9.07
N ALA A 37 2.17 6.42 -7.85
CA ALA A 37 1.17 5.82 -6.99
C ALA A 37 0.41 6.92 -6.24
N GLU A 38 -0.90 6.74 -6.07
CA GLU A 38 -1.73 7.67 -5.30
C GLU A 38 -1.96 7.14 -3.89
N ILE A 39 -1.76 8.01 -2.88
CA ILE A 39 -2.14 7.68 -1.50
C ILE A 39 -3.63 7.98 -1.35
N PRO A 40 -4.46 7.00 -0.94
CA PRO A 40 -5.88 7.24 -0.71
C PRO A 40 -6.11 8.39 0.27
N ARG A 41 -7.07 9.27 -0.06
CA ARG A 41 -7.34 10.49 0.73
C ARG A 41 -7.63 10.19 2.20
N TRP A 42 -8.40 9.14 2.49
CA TRP A 42 -8.72 8.74 3.86
C TRP A 42 -7.47 8.36 4.66
N LEU A 43 -6.53 7.66 4.03
CA LEU A 43 -5.29 7.23 4.65
C LEU A 43 -4.39 8.44 4.91
N ARG A 44 -4.29 9.35 3.94
CA ARG A 44 -3.52 10.59 4.10
C ARG A 44 -4.01 11.43 5.28
N ILE A 45 -5.31 11.69 5.36
CA ILE A 45 -5.90 12.49 6.45
C ILE A 45 -5.67 11.81 7.81
N LYS A 46 -5.87 10.50 7.88
CA LYS A 46 -5.68 9.76 9.12
C LYS A 46 -4.22 9.77 9.57
N LEU A 47 -3.28 9.58 8.64
CA LEU A 47 -1.86 9.65 8.97
C LEU A 47 -1.46 11.07 9.39
N GLU A 48 -1.88 12.12 8.67
CA GLU A 48 -1.62 13.52 9.02
C GLU A 48 -2.12 13.88 10.43
N SER A 49 -3.19 13.24 10.91
CA SER A 49 -3.72 13.47 12.27
C SER A 49 -2.78 13.02 13.40
N TYR A 50 -1.81 12.14 13.13
CA TYR A 50 -0.83 11.69 14.12
C TYR A 50 0.36 12.67 14.29
N GLY A 51 0.56 13.61 13.36
CA GLY A 51 1.63 14.61 13.47
C GLY A 51 3.02 14.00 13.69
N ASP A 52 3.62 14.32 14.85
CA ASP A 52 4.95 13.82 15.26
C ASP A 52 4.90 12.56 16.15
N ASP A 53 3.72 12.01 16.42
CA ASP A 53 3.54 10.74 17.14
C ASP A 53 3.87 9.54 16.23
N LEU A 54 5.16 9.33 16.00
CA LEU A 54 5.69 8.24 15.18
C LEU A 54 5.31 6.85 15.71
N PRO A 55 5.31 6.57 17.03
CA PRO A 55 4.83 5.28 17.54
C PRO A 55 3.39 4.96 17.13
N SER A 56 2.45 5.88 17.36
CA SER A 56 1.04 5.64 17.02
C SER A 56 0.82 5.54 15.51
N LEU A 57 1.52 6.37 14.73
CA LEU A 57 1.49 6.30 13.27
C LEU A 57 1.95 4.94 12.76
N ARG A 58 3.03 4.39 13.32
CA ARG A 58 3.56 3.07 12.93
C ARG A 58 2.61 1.96 13.32
N SER A 59 2.04 2.00 14.52
CA SER A 59 1.04 1.03 14.95
C SER A 59 -0.13 0.99 13.96
N TYR A 60 -0.71 2.16 13.68
CA TYR A 60 -1.80 2.26 12.70
C TYR A 60 -1.38 1.82 11.29
N GLY A 61 -0.16 2.14 10.88
CA GLY A 61 0.40 1.69 9.61
C GLY A 61 0.53 0.17 9.52
N VAL A 62 0.89 -0.50 10.62
CA VAL A 62 0.93 -1.97 10.69
C VAL A 62 -0.48 -2.54 10.53
N ASP A 63 -1.48 -1.98 11.20
CA ASP A 63 -2.87 -2.45 11.10
C ASP A 63 -3.37 -2.38 9.65
N VAL A 64 -3.21 -1.22 9.00
CA VAL A 64 -3.62 -1.01 7.59
C VAL A 64 -2.91 -1.96 6.63
N ILE A 65 -1.61 -2.16 6.82
CA ILE A 65 -0.83 -3.05 5.95
C ILE A 65 -1.19 -4.52 6.20
N SER A 66 -1.49 -4.88 7.45
CA SER A 66 -1.92 -6.24 7.80
C SER A 66 -3.25 -6.57 7.14
N GLU A 67 -4.23 -5.68 7.21
CA GLU A 67 -5.52 -5.83 6.50
C GLU A 67 -5.32 -5.95 4.98
N LEU A 68 -4.43 -5.16 4.39
CA LEU A 68 -4.10 -5.27 2.96
C LEU A 68 -3.49 -6.64 2.63
N CYS A 69 -2.55 -7.12 3.44
CA CYS A 69 -1.95 -8.44 3.26
C CYS A 69 -2.98 -9.57 3.39
N GLU A 70 -3.92 -9.46 4.33
CA GLU A 70 -5.01 -10.44 4.47
C GLU A 70 -5.89 -10.50 3.21
N VAL A 71 -6.23 -9.34 2.62
CA VAL A 71 -6.97 -9.28 1.35
C VAL A 71 -6.18 -9.93 0.22
N LEU A 72 -4.88 -9.63 0.12
CA LEU A 72 -4.00 -10.21 -0.89
C LEU A 72 -3.90 -11.73 -0.75
N ILE A 73 -3.69 -12.23 0.46
CA ILE A 73 -3.67 -13.67 0.76
C ILE A 73 -5.02 -14.31 0.42
N GLY A 74 -6.13 -13.63 0.71
CA GLY A 74 -7.47 -14.09 0.33
C GLY A 74 -7.70 -14.21 -1.18
N TRP A 75 -6.87 -13.57 -1.99
CA TRP A 75 -6.85 -13.70 -3.45
C TRP A 75 -5.87 -14.76 -3.96
N ASP A 76 -5.27 -15.53 -3.06
CA ASP A 76 -4.32 -16.61 -3.38
C ASP A 76 -3.12 -16.11 -4.21
N VAL A 77 -2.70 -14.86 -3.96
CA VAL A 77 -1.49 -14.32 -4.58
C VAL A 77 -0.26 -14.99 -3.97
N PRO A 78 0.78 -15.27 -4.79
CA PRO A 78 2.01 -15.93 -4.36
C PRO A 78 2.86 -15.13 -3.36
#